data_AF-A0A915B4M2-F1
#
_entry.id   AF-A0A915B4M2-F1
#
_cell.length_a   1.000
_cell.length_b   1.000
_cell.length_c   1.000
_cell.angle_alpha   90.00
_cell.angle_beta   90.00
_cell.angle_gamma   90.00
#
_symmetry.space_group_name_H-M   'P 1'
#
loop_
_entity.id
_entity.type
_entity.pdbx_description
1 polymer ?
#
loop_
_entity_poly.entity_id
_entity_poly.type
_entity_poly.pdbx_seq_one_letter_code
_entity_poly.pdbx_strand_id
1 'polypeptide(L)'
;LNFIFIALFTYKFHYFVVFTCLKFNNNMVVPSRTLLQYSICLFLFCFAFLQPSLKMSLTEVKAICMKSLEKARVGIDEGAIQDGKDFYKYMFGHYPDLRIYFKGAEQFSPDDVQRSDRFAKQGQRILLACHILANTYDDPDTFKAYARETVNRHRQFKMEPSLWNAFFTVLTEYLAIKGVGDDATKKAWREVGKEFSTECLAHLKNLGLPH
;
A
#
# COMPACT_ATOMS: atom_id res chain seq x y z
N LEU A 1 23.18 9.84 -11.97
CA LEU A 1 23.11 11.03 -11.06
C LEU A 1 23.27 10.69 -9.57
N ASN A 2 22.78 9.56 -9.07
CA ASN A 2 22.86 9.23 -7.62
C ASN A 2 24.28 8.97 -7.08
N PHE A 3 25.20 8.40 -7.86
CA PHE A 3 26.56 8.10 -7.39
C PHE A 3 27.40 9.35 -7.06
N ILE A 4 27.25 10.43 -7.84
CA ILE A 4 27.99 11.69 -7.63
C ILE A 4 27.49 12.42 -6.39
N PHE A 5 26.17 12.39 -6.14
CA PHE A 5 25.56 12.97 -4.94
C PHE A 5 26.00 12.26 -3.65
N ILE A 6 26.09 10.92 -3.70
CA ILE A 6 26.56 10.10 -2.57
C ILE A 6 28.03 10.38 -2.27
N ALA A 7 28.89 10.49 -3.29
CA ALA A 7 30.30 10.84 -3.13
C ALA A 7 30.50 12.26 -2.56
N LEU A 8 29.70 13.24 -3.00
CA LEU A 8 29.75 14.60 -2.48
C LEU A 8 29.25 14.71 -1.03
N PHE A 9 28.25 13.90 -0.66
CA PHE A 9 27.70 13.89 0.69
C PHE A 9 28.67 13.27 1.69
N THR A 10 29.29 12.13 1.35
CA THR A 10 30.34 11.52 2.19
C THR A 10 31.56 12.41 2.31
N TYR A 11 31.98 13.09 1.24
CA TYR A 11 33.12 14.01 1.27
C TYR A 11 32.87 15.22 2.17
N LYS A 12 31.69 15.87 2.07
CA LYS A 12 31.32 17.00 2.94
C LYS A 12 31.14 16.59 4.39
N PHE A 13 30.58 15.40 4.65
CA PHE A 13 30.35 14.93 6.02
C PHE A 13 31.67 14.51 6.71
N HIS A 14 32.61 13.90 5.97
CA HIS A 14 33.94 13.60 6.48
C HIS A 14 34.71 14.87 6.87
N TYR A 15 34.63 15.91 6.03
CA TYR A 15 35.18 17.22 6.38
C TYR A 15 34.51 17.83 7.60
N PHE A 16 33.18 17.74 7.73
CA PHE A 16 32.46 18.31 8.87
C PHE A 16 32.85 17.66 10.21
N VAL A 17 32.99 16.33 10.24
CA VAL A 17 33.38 15.58 11.46
C VAL A 17 34.84 15.85 11.84
N VAL A 18 35.75 15.88 10.87
CA VAL A 18 37.16 16.24 11.13
C VAL A 18 37.28 17.69 11.63
N PHE A 19 36.48 18.61 11.09
CA PHE A 19 36.52 20.02 11.47
C PHE A 19 35.88 20.30 12.84
N THR A 20 34.82 19.58 13.23
CA THR A 20 34.23 19.72 14.56
C THR A 20 35.11 19.10 15.64
N CYS A 21 35.81 17.99 15.36
CA CYS A 21 36.81 17.46 16.29
C CYS A 21 38.02 18.39 16.49
N LEU A 22 38.46 19.10 15.44
CA LEU A 22 39.56 20.08 15.54
C LEU A 22 39.16 21.37 16.25
N LYS A 23 37.90 21.82 16.16
CA LYS A 23 37.45 23.05 16.83
C LYS A 23 37.11 22.89 18.31
N PHE A 24 36.87 21.68 18.80
CA PHE A 24 36.41 21.48 20.18
C PHE A 24 37.53 21.25 21.20
N ASN A 25 38.80 21.09 20.81
CA ASN A 25 39.86 20.95 21.80
C ASN A 25 41.25 21.25 21.23
N ASN A 26 41.85 22.37 21.62
CA ASN A 26 43.23 22.71 21.24
C ASN A 26 44.31 21.85 21.95
N ASN A 27 43.93 20.81 22.70
CA ASN A 27 44.87 20.04 23.54
C ASN A 27 44.66 18.51 23.57
N MET A 28 43.97 17.89 22.60
CA MET A 28 43.90 16.42 22.53
C MET A 28 44.47 15.83 21.24
N VAL A 29 45.61 15.14 21.39
CA VAL A 29 46.12 14.19 20.40
C VAL A 29 45.24 12.95 20.44
N VAL A 30 44.35 12.79 19.46
CA VAL A 30 43.53 11.58 19.33
C VAL A 30 44.40 10.47 18.70
N PRO A 31 44.54 9.29 19.32
CA PRO A 31 45.34 8.19 18.76
C PRO A 31 44.79 7.73 17.40
N SER A 32 45.67 7.45 16.44
CA SER A 32 45.31 7.05 15.07
C SER A 32 44.41 5.80 14.99
N ARG A 33 44.53 4.89 15.97
CA ARG A 33 43.70 3.67 16.05
C ARG A 33 42.22 3.97 16.36
N THR A 34 41.93 5.02 17.13
CA THR A 34 40.56 5.39 17.48
C THR A 34 39.82 6.01 16.29
N LEU A 35 40.50 6.83 15.48
CA LEU A 35 39.93 7.43 14.26
C LEU A 35 39.55 6.39 13.19
N LEU A 36 40.35 5.32 13.06
CA LEU A 36 40.07 4.21 12.16
C LEU A 36 38.83 3.43 12.62
N GLN A 37 38.68 3.21 13.93
CA GLN A 37 37.54 2.51 14.51
C GLN A 37 36.24 3.31 14.39
N TYR A 38 36.28 4.63 14.60
CA TYR A 38 35.13 5.51 14.33
C TYR A 38 34.76 5.55 12.84
N SER A 39 35.74 5.56 11.93
CA SER A 39 35.47 5.52 10.48
C SER A 39 34.84 4.20 10.04
N ILE A 40 35.29 3.05 10.57
CA ILE A 40 34.71 1.74 10.26
C ILE A 40 33.29 1.63 10.81
N CYS A 41 33.05 2.07 12.06
CA CYS A 41 31.71 2.11 12.64
C CYS A 41 30.77 3.02 11.83
N LEU A 42 31.23 4.18 11.39
CA LEU A 42 30.42 5.10 10.57
C LEU A 42 30.15 4.52 9.18
N PHE A 43 31.11 3.80 8.58
CA PHE A 43 30.92 3.14 7.29
C PHE A 43 29.91 1.99 7.38
N LEU A 44 29.98 1.18 8.44
CA LEU A 44 29.01 0.10 8.70
C LEU A 44 27.62 0.65 9.06
N PHE A 45 27.55 1.77 9.79
CA PHE A 45 26.29 2.46 10.08
C PHE A 45 25.67 3.03 8.78
N CYS A 46 26.47 3.67 7.94
CA CYS A 46 26.02 4.12 6.63
C CYS A 46 25.56 2.96 5.74
N PHE A 47 26.25 1.80 5.74
CA PHE A 47 25.83 0.63 4.95
C PHE A 47 24.53 -0.01 5.48
N ALA A 48 24.31 -0.02 6.79
CA ALA A 48 23.07 -0.50 7.41
C ALA A 48 21.86 0.42 7.12
N PHE A 49 22.10 1.74 6.96
CA PHE A 49 21.07 2.72 6.61
C PHE A 49 20.94 3.00 5.10
N LEU A 50 21.86 2.49 4.26
CA LEU A 50 21.81 2.53 2.79
C LEU A 50 21.50 1.15 2.18
N GLN A 51 20.69 0.30 2.81
CA GLN A 51 19.95 -0.65 1.98
C GLN A 51 18.94 0.18 1.17
N PRO A 52 19.09 0.32 -0.16
CA PRO A 52 17.99 0.81 -0.95
C PRO A 52 16.87 -0.17 -0.68
N SER A 53 15.69 0.29 -0.25
CA SER A 53 14.52 -0.57 -0.28
C SER A 53 14.40 -1.02 -1.74
N LEU A 54 14.79 -2.25 -2.05
CA LEU A 54 14.59 -2.80 -3.39
C LEU A 54 13.09 -2.68 -3.64
N LYS A 55 12.74 -1.80 -4.58
CA LYS A 55 11.37 -1.65 -5.05
C LYS A 55 10.99 -3.02 -5.62
N MET A 56 9.88 -3.58 -5.16
CA MET A 56 9.42 -4.88 -5.65
C MET A 56 9.20 -4.76 -7.16
N SER A 57 9.52 -5.81 -7.90
CA SER A 57 9.16 -5.83 -9.32
C SER A 57 7.64 -5.95 -9.48
N LEU A 58 7.08 -5.50 -10.60
CA LEU A 58 5.62 -5.58 -10.83
C LEU A 58 5.12 -7.04 -10.75
N THR A 59 5.90 -7.97 -11.31
CA THR A 59 5.60 -9.41 -11.25
C THR A 59 5.65 -9.96 -9.82
N GLU A 60 6.57 -9.48 -9.00
CA GLU A 60 6.65 -9.85 -7.58
C GLU A 60 5.44 -9.33 -6.80
N VAL A 61 5.05 -8.07 -7.00
CA VAL A 61 3.85 -7.48 -6.38
C VAL A 61 2.60 -8.26 -6.78
N LYS A 62 2.43 -8.55 -8.08
CA LYS A 62 1.34 -9.40 -8.59
C LYS A 62 1.32 -10.76 -7.90
N ALA A 63 2.47 -11.44 -7.83
CA ALA A 63 2.55 -12.77 -7.23
C ALA A 63 2.13 -12.75 -5.74
N ILE A 64 2.63 -11.78 -4.97
CA ILE A 64 2.28 -11.60 -3.55
C ILE A 64 0.79 -11.30 -3.38
N CYS A 65 0.25 -10.33 -4.13
CA CYS A 65 -1.16 -9.96 -4.05
C CYS A 65 -2.08 -11.13 -4.47
N MET A 66 -1.78 -11.81 -5.57
CA MET A 66 -2.55 -12.98 -6.00
C MET A 66 -2.49 -14.12 -4.97
N LYS A 67 -1.32 -14.38 -4.36
CA LYS A 67 -1.20 -15.37 -3.30
C LYS A 67 -2.07 -15.03 -2.09
N SER A 68 -2.14 -13.75 -1.71
CA SER A 68 -2.98 -13.30 -0.60
C SER A 68 -4.47 -13.53 -0.84
N LEU A 69 -4.91 -13.42 -2.10
CA LEU A 69 -6.32 -13.57 -2.48
C LEU A 69 -6.80 -15.03 -2.52
N GLU A 70 -5.91 -16.03 -2.40
CA GLU A 70 -6.32 -17.42 -2.19
C GLU A 70 -7.17 -17.60 -0.93
N LYS A 71 -7.07 -16.68 0.04
CA LYS A 71 -7.87 -16.64 1.28
C LYS A 71 -9.16 -15.82 1.18
N ALA A 72 -9.41 -15.18 0.04
CA ALA A 72 -10.58 -14.34 -0.22
C ALA A 72 -11.17 -14.72 -1.58
N ARG A 73 -11.77 -15.91 -1.67
CA ARG A 73 -12.03 -16.55 -2.95
C ARG A 73 -13.19 -15.91 -3.71
N VAL A 74 -13.12 -16.03 -5.03
CA VAL A 74 -14.24 -15.76 -5.95
C VAL A 74 -14.76 -17.08 -6.52
N GLY A 75 -16.08 -17.23 -6.60
CA GLY A 75 -16.68 -18.50 -6.99
C GLY A 75 -18.18 -18.53 -6.73
N ILE A 76 -18.77 -19.68 -7.04
CA ILE A 76 -20.20 -19.94 -6.87
C ILE A 76 -20.49 -20.84 -5.66
N ASP A 77 -19.45 -21.41 -5.03
CA ASP A 77 -19.61 -22.21 -3.82
C ASP A 77 -19.88 -21.34 -2.58
N GLU A 78 -20.51 -21.94 -1.57
CA GLU A 78 -20.89 -21.26 -0.33
C GLU A 78 -19.69 -20.59 0.36
N GLY A 79 -18.52 -21.23 0.32
CA GLY A 79 -17.32 -20.69 0.94
C GLY A 79 -16.82 -19.41 0.23
N ALA A 80 -16.80 -19.39 -1.10
CA ALA A 80 -16.44 -18.19 -1.85
C ALA A 80 -17.45 -17.06 -1.62
N ILE A 81 -18.75 -17.38 -1.66
CA ILE A 81 -19.81 -16.40 -1.36
C ILE A 81 -19.64 -15.83 0.06
N GLN A 82 -19.29 -16.69 1.03
CA GLN A 82 -19.04 -16.28 2.40
C GLN A 82 -17.82 -15.37 2.52
N ASP A 83 -16.73 -15.63 1.78
CA ASP A 83 -15.56 -14.75 1.74
C ASP A 83 -15.94 -13.32 1.32
N GLY A 84 -16.79 -13.19 0.30
CA GLY A 84 -17.31 -11.89 -0.15
C GLY A 84 -18.19 -11.18 0.87
N LYS A 85 -19.01 -11.92 1.62
CA LYS A 85 -19.84 -11.36 2.70
C LYS A 85 -18.98 -10.94 3.89
N ASP A 86 -17.96 -11.72 4.24
CA ASP A 86 -17.04 -11.41 5.32
C ASP A 86 -16.27 -10.12 5.08
N PHE A 87 -15.94 -9.80 3.83
CA PHE A 87 -15.36 -8.48 3.49
C PHE A 87 -16.30 -7.34 3.89
N TYR A 88 -17.57 -7.40 3.49
CA TYR A 88 -18.53 -6.35 3.84
C TYR A 88 -18.89 -6.34 5.32
N LYS A 89 -18.92 -7.50 5.99
CA LYS A 89 -19.09 -7.59 7.45
C LYS A 89 -17.96 -6.89 8.17
N TYR A 90 -16.72 -7.14 7.75
CA TYR A 90 -15.55 -6.48 8.29
C TYR A 90 -15.65 -4.96 8.12
N MET A 91 -15.90 -4.49 6.89
CA MET A 91 -16.01 -3.07 6.59
C MET A 91 -17.16 -2.41 7.36
N PHE A 92 -18.36 -3.01 7.40
CA PHE A 92 -19.51 -2.41 8.08
C PHE A 92 -19.35 -2.41 9.61
N GLY A 93 -18.58 -3.36 10.17
CA GLY A 93 -18.27 -3.41 11.60
C GLY A 93 -17.17 -2.45 12.04
N HIS A 94 -16.17 -2.18 11.19
CA HIS A 94 -14.98 -1.39 11.57
C HIS A 94 -14.95 0.01 10.95
N TYR A 95 -15.66 0.20 9.83
CA TYR A 95 -15.72 1.46 9.07
C TYR A 95 -17.19 1.89 8.87
N PRO A 96 -17.95 2.09 9.96
CA PRO A 96 -19.38 2.37 9.88
C PRO A 96 -19.72 3.65 9.09
N ASP A 97 -18.81 4.62 9.04
CA ASP A 97 -18.99 5.88 8.31
C ASP A 97 -19.01 5.69 6.79
N LEU A 98 -18.45 4.59 6.28
CA LEU A 98 -18.50 4.28 4.84
C LEU A 98 -19.87 3.76 4.39
N ARG A 99 -20.75 3.37 5.34
CA ARG A 99 -22.08 2.84 5.02
C ARG A 99 -22.99 3.87 4.33
N ILE A 100 -22.68 5.17 4.43
CA ILE A 100 -23.47 6.25 3.80
C ILE A 100 -23.57 6.10 2.27
N TYR A 101 -22.59 5.43 1.65
CA TYR A 101 -22.54 5.19 0.21
C TYR A 101 -23.40 3.98 -0.22
N PHE A 102 -23.90 3.18 0.73
CA PHE A 102 -24.67 1.98 0.48
C PHE A 102 -26.16 2.23 0.73
N LYS A 103 -26.83 2.83 -0.27
CA LYS A 103 -28.25 3.20 -0.16
C LYS A 103 -29.15 2.05 0.29
N GLY A 104 -29.95 2.28 1.33
CA GLY A 104 -30.82 1.29 1.97
C GLY A 104 -30.10 0.34 2.94
N ALA A 105 -28.80 0.51 3.15
CA ALA A 105 -27.98 -0.29 4.06
C ALA A 105 -27.10 0.59 4.98
N GLU A 106 -27.43 1.87 5.11
CA GLU A 106 -26.66 2.85 5.89
C GLU A 106 -26.52 2.47 7.36
N GLN A 107 -27.48 1.72 7.90
CA GLN A 107 -27.54 1.28 9.30
C GLN A 107 -27.33 -0.23 9.47
N PHE A 108 -26.94 -0.95 8.42
CA PHE A 108 -26.74 -2.40 8.52
C PHE A 108 -25.62 -2.73 9.51
N SER A 109 -25.89 -3.71 10.36
CA SER A 109 -24.89 -4.41 11.18
C SER A 109 -24.19 -5.52 10.38
N PRO A 110 -23.09 -6.10 10.88
CA PRO A 110 -22.50 -7.30 10.29
C PRO A 110 -23.50 -8.47 10.13
N ASP A 111 -24.46 -8.62 11.06
CA ASP A 111 -25.47 -9.67 10.97
C ASP A 111 -26.51 -9.41 9.87
N ASP A 112 -26.80 -8.14 9.57
CA ASP A 112 -27.65 -7.77 8.43
C ASP A 112 -26.93 -8.06 7.11
N VAL A 113 -25.64 -7.77 7.02
CA VAL A 113 -24.80 -8.13 5.87
C VAL A 113 -24.76 -9.66 5.70
N GLN A 114 -24.61 -10.42 6.80
CA GLN A 114 -24.61 -11.89 6.78
C GLN A 114 -25.91 -12.47 6.24
N ARG A 115 -27.05 -11.79 6.39
CA ARG A 115 -28.35 -12.28 5.92
C ARG A 115 -28.76 -11.73 4.55
N SER A 116 -27.91 -10.93 3.91
CA SER A 116 -28.28 -10.17 2.71
C SER A 116 -27.76 -10.80 1.40
N ASP A 117 -28.70 -11.14 0.51
CA ASP A 117 -28.39 -11.55 -0.87
C ASP A 117 -27.71 -10.44 -1.69
N ARG A 118 -27.99 -9.17 -1.36
CA ARG A 118 -27.31 -8.03 -1.98
C ARG A 118 -25.81 -8.11 -1.73
N PHE A 119 -25.40 -8.39 -0.50
CA PHE A 119 -23.98 -8.46 -0.13
C PHE A 119 -23.32 -9.79 -0.49
N ALA A 120 -24.09 -10.87 -0.69
CA ALA A 120 -23.59 -12.06 -1.38
C ALA A 120 -23.11 -11.73 -2.80
N LYS A 121 -23.93 -11.00 -3.57
CA LYS A 121 -23.61 -10.59 -4.95
C LYS A 121 -22.54 -9.49 -4.99
N GLN A 122 -22.68 -8.47 -4.15
CA GLN A 122 -21.75 -7.34 -4.12
C GLN A 122 -20.37 -7.76 -3.58
N GLY A 123 -20.33 -8.67 -2.61
CA GLY A 123 -19.10 -9.30 -2.10
C GLY A 123 -18.29 -9.97 -3.19
N GLN A 124 -18.94 -10.78 -4.04
CA GLN A 124 -18.27 -11.38 -5.20
C GLN A 124 -17.76 -10.34 -6.20
N ARG A 125 -18.53 -9.27 -6.46
CA ARG A 125 -18.10 -8.19 -7.37
C ARG A 125 -16.85 -7.46 -6.88
N ILE A 126 -16.77 -7.13 -5.59
CA ILE A 126 -15.62 -6.41 -5.06
C ILE A 126 -14.38 -7.31 -4.97
N LEU A 127 -14.53 -8.57 -4.54
CA LEU A 127 -13.42 -9.51 -4.52
C LEU A 127 -12.91 -9.80 -5.94
N LEU A 128 -13.79 -9.96 -6.93
CA LEU A 128 -13.40 -10.10 -8.34
C LEU A 128 -12.61 -8.87 -8.81
N ALA A 129 -13.03 -7.66 -8.45
CA ALA A 129 -12.29 -6.45 -8.79
C ALA A 129 -10.88 -6.45 -8.19
N CYS A 130 -10.70 -6.90 -6.94
CA CYS A 130 -9.38 -7.06 -6.33
C CYS A 130 -8.52 -8.10 -7.06
N HIS A 131 -9.10 -9.22 -7.52
CA HIS A 131 -8.38 -10.22 -8.32
C HIS A 131 -7.94 -9.65 -9.66
N ILE A 132 -8.80 -8.88 -10.34
CA ILE A 132 -8.44 -8.23 -11.61
C ILE A 132 -7.28 -7.27 -11.38
N LEU A 133 -7.37 -6.40 -10.36
CA LEU A 133 -6.31 -5.45 -10.04
C LEU A 133 -4.96 -6.12 -9.77
N ALA A 134 -4.94 -7.18 -8.96
CA ALA A 134 -3.73 -7.93 -8.67
C ALA A 134 -3.19 -8.65 -9.93
N ASN A 135 -4.08 -9.30 -10.69
CA ASN A 135 -3.69 -10.10 -11.85
C ASN A 135 -3.21 -9.27 -13.05
N THR A 136 -3.68 -8.04 -13.20
CA THR A 136 -3.26 -7.13 -14.27
C THR A 136 -2.14 -6.18 -13.85
N TYR A 137 -1.62 -6.28 -12.63
CA TYR A 137 -0.65 -5.28 -12.11
C TYR A 137 0.68 -5.24 -12.90
N ASP A 138 1.08 -6.37 -13.50
CA ASP A 138 2.24 -6.46 -14.38
C ASP A 138 1.98 -6.01 -15.82
N ASP A 139 0.75 -5.57 -16.12
CA ASP A 139 0.34 -4.92 -17.36
C ASP A 139 -0.21 -3.51 -17.04
N PRO A 140 0.66 -2.49 -16.97
CA PRO A 140 0.28 -1.16 -16.49
C PRO A 140 -0.85 -0.50 -17.29
N ASP A 141 -0.97 -0.77 -18.59
CA ASP A 141 -1.98 -0.15 -19.43
C ASP A 141 -3.37 -0.72 -19.13
N THR A 142 -3.48 -2.04 -19.00
CA THR A 142 -4.74 -2.70 -18.59
C THR A 142 -5.10 -2.35 -17.15
N PHE A 143 -4.14 -2.33 -16.23
CA PHE A 143 -4.36 -1.92 -14.84
C PHE A 143 -4.96 -0.51 -14.76
N LYS A 144 -4.34 0.46 -15.44
CA LYS A 144 -4.81 1.85 -15.45
C LYS A 144 -6.17 1.99 -16.13
N ALA A 145 -6.40 1.28 -17.25
CA ALA A 145 -7.70 1.27 -17.92
C ALA A 145 -8.81 0.75 -16.99
N TYR A 146 -8.53 -0.31 -16.23
CA TYR A 146 -9.48 -0.86 -15.25
C TYR A 146 -9.72 0.08 -14.06
N ALA A 147 -8.70 0.85 -13.62
CA ALA A 147 -8.86 1.88 -12.62
C ALA A 147 -9.80 3.00 -13.08
N ARG A 148 -9.60 3.55 -14.28
CA ARG A 148 -10.49 4.57 -14.87
C ARG A 148 -11.92 4.07 -15.04
N GLU A 149 -12.07 2.84 -15.49
CA GLU A 149 -13.39 2.21 -15.64
C GLU A 149 -14.06 2.00 -14.27
N THR A 150 -13.29 1.69 -13.23
CA THR A 150 -13.80 1.62 -11.86
C THR A 150 -14.30 2.98 -11.38
N VAL A 151 -13.58 4.08 -11.64
CA VAL A 151 -14.06 5.45 -11.37
C VAL A 151 -15.37 5.73 -12.10
N ASN A 152 -15.47 5.41 -13.39
CA ASN A 152 -16.67 5.65 -14.19
C ASN A 152 -17.92 4.99 -13.58
N ARG A 153 -17.77 3.78 -13.05
CA ARG A 153 -18.88 3.05 -12.38
C ARG A 153 -19.24 3.61 -11.01
N HIS A 154 -18.30 4.27 -10.33
CA HIS A 154 -18.49 4.78 -8.96
C HIS A 154 -18.81 6.28 -8.88
N ARG A 155 -18.60 7.06 -9.94
CA ARG A 155 -18.83 8.53 -9.94
C ARG A 155 -20.23 8.94 -9.47
N GLN A 156 -21.24 8.09 -9.71
CA GLN A 156 -22.62 8.31 -9.28
C GLN A 156 -22.78 8.36 -7.75
N PHE A 157 -21.88 7.72 -6.99
CA PHE A 157 -21.93 7.69 -5.53
C PHE A 157 -21.28 8.91 -4.88
N LYS A 158 -20.61 9.77 -5.68
CA LYS A 158 -19.94 10.99 -5.21
C LYS A 158 -19.05 10.75 -3.99
N MET A 159 -18.28 9.66 -4.05
CA MET A 159 -17.34 9.28 -2.99
C MET A 159 -16.27 10.34 -2.81
N GLU A 160 -15.86 10.54 -1.56
CA GLU A 160 -14.72 11.39 -1.24
C GLU A 160 -13.43 10.83 -1.91
N PRO A 161 -12.60 11.64 -2.57
CA PRO A 161 -11.47 11.15 -3.37
C PRO A 161 -10.40 10.37 -2.59
N SER A 162 -10.14 10.69 -1.32
CA SER A 162 -9.17 9.96 -0.50
C SER A 162 -9.57 8.49 -0.27
N LEU A 163 -10.85 8.16 -0.41
CA LEU A 163 -11.35 6.78 -0.29
C LEU A 163 -10.77 5.82 -1.32
N TRP A 164 -10.29 6.31 -2.48
CA TRP A 164 -9.65 5.46 -3.48
C TRP A 164 -8.40 4.77 -2.94
N ASN A 165 -7.62 5.45 -2.10
CA ASN A 165 -6.46 4.86 -1.44
C ASN A 165 -6.84 4.19 -0.12
N ALA A 166 -7.78 4.77 0.65
CA ALA A 166 -8.20 4.23 1.94
C ALA A 166 -8.83 2.82 1.85
N PHE A 167 -9.43 2.47 0.71
CA PHE A 167 -9.94 1.13 0.44
C PHE A 167 -8.89 0.03 0.71
N PHE A 168 -7.62 0.26 0.35
CA PHE A 168 -6.58 -0.76 0.50
C PHE A 168 -6.20 -1.01 1.96
N THR A 169 -6.45 -0.05 2.86
CA THR A 169 -6.37 -0.29 4.31
C THR A 169 -7.44 -1.30 4.73
N VAL A 170 -8.71 -1.07 4.36
CA VAL A 170 -9.82 -1.99 4.66
C VAL A 170 -9.54 -3.39 4.09
N LEU A 171 -9.05 -3.47 2.85
CA LEU A 171 -8.72 -4.75 2.19
C LEU A 171 -7.62 -5.50 2.94
N THR A 172 -6.52 -4.84 3.29
CA THR A 172 -5.39 -5.50 3.95
C THR A 172 -5.69 -5.92 5.38
N GLU A 173 -6.53 -5.18 6.10
CA GLU A 173 -6.99 -5.60 7.43
C GLU A 173 -7.99 -6.77 7.35
N TYR A 174 -8.88 -6.77 6.35
CA TYR A 174 -9.71 -7.94 6.05
C TYR A 174 -8.86 -9.17 5.71
N LEU A 175 -7.81 -9.03 4.88
CA LEU A 175 -6.92 -10.16 4.58
C LEU A 175 -6.15 -10.63 5.81
N ALA A 176 -5.77 -9.72 6.71
CA ALA A 176 -5.11 -10.06 7.96
C ALA A 176 -5.99 -10.96 8.86
N ILE A 177 -7.30 -10.68 8.97
CA ILE A 177 -8.20 -11.57 9.73
C ILE A 177 -8.40 -12.94 9.07
N LYS A 178 -8.14 -13.06 7.76
CA LYS A 178 -8.13 -14.33 7.01
C LYS A 178 -6.78 -15.06 7.08
N GLY A 179 -5.83 -14.53 7.85
CA GLY A 179 -4.51 -15.12 8.08
C GLY A 179 -3.42 -14.63 7.12
N VAL A 180 -3.64 -13.56 6.36
CA VAL A 180 -2.65 -12.97 5.44
C VAL A 180 -2.33 -11.53 5.83
N GLY A 181 -1.51 -11.39 6.87
CA GLY A 181 -1.20 -10.10 7.50
C GLY A 181 0.30 -9.75 7.56
N ASP A 182 1.15 -10.46 6.81
CA ASP A 182 2.59 -10.23 6.79
C ASP A 182 2.96 -8.88 6.11
N ASP A 183 4.15 -8.39 6.43
CA ASP A 183 4.60 -7.07 5.99
C ASP A 183 4.83 -6.99 4.47
N ALA A 184 5.21 -8.10 3.83
CA ALA A 184 5.40 -8.14 2.38
C ALA A 184 4.05 -8.00 1.67
N THR A 185 3.02 -8.73 2.11
CA THR A 185 1.65 -8.60 1.59
C THR A 185 1.11 -7.18 1.79
N LYS A 186 1.25 -6.60 2.98
CA LYS A 186 0.82 -5.22 3.26
C LYS A 186 1.55 -4.20 2.38
N LYS A 187 2.86 -4.39 2.17
CA LYS A 187 3.67 -3.52 1.31
C LYS A 187 3.25 -3.63 -0.15
N ALA A 188 3.00 -4.85 -0.65
CA ALA A 188 2.55 -5.10 -2.01
C ALA A 188 1.20 -4.42 -2.30
N TRP A 189 0.20 -4.64 -1.44
CA TRP A 189 -1.11 -3.98 -1.58
C TRP A 189 -1.05 -2.46 -1.44
N ARG A 190 -0.13 -1.93 -0.62
CA ARG A 190 0.12 -0.48 -0.53
C ARG A 190 0.66 0.09 -1.84
N GLU A 191 1.52 -0.66 -2.53
CA GLU A 191 2.03 -0.26 -3.85
C GLU A 191 0.89 -0.22 -4.88
N VAL A 192 0.10 -1.31 -4.95
CA VAL A 192 -1.10 -1.38 -5.81
C VAL A 192 -2.05 -0.22 -5.51
N GLY A 193 -2.33 0.05 -4.23
CA GLY A 193 -3.26 1.10 -3.83
C GLY A 193 -2.79 2.51 -4.16
N LYS A 194 -1.48 2.77 -4.03
CA LYS A 194 -0.87 4.03 -4.45
C LYS A 194 -0.99 4.24 -5.96
N GLU A 195 -0.64 3.23 -6.77
CA GLU A 195 -0.71 3.36 -8.23
C GLU A 195 -2.16 3.47 -8.72
N PHE A 196 -3.06 2.66 -8.15
CA PHE A 196 -4.50 2.70 -8.44
C PHE A 196 -5.11 4.06 -8.12
N SER A 197 -4.89 4.58 -6.91
CA SER A 197 -5.44 5.88 -6.50
C SER A 197 -4.85 7.03 -7.33
N THR A 198 -3.56 7.00 -7.65
CA THR A 198 -2.94 8.01 -8.52
C THR A 198 -3.64 8.09 -9.87
N GLU A 199 -3.92 6.96 -10.51
CA GLU A 199 -4.65 6.91 -11.78
C GLU A 199 -6.12 7.37 -11.61
N CYS A 200 -6.80 6.95 -10.53
CA CYS A 200 -8.18 7.35 -10.27
C CYS A 200 -8.32 8.86 -10.10
N LEU A 201 -7.44 9.50 -9.32
CA LEU A 201 -7.44 10.94 -9.08
C LEU A 201 -7.10 11.73 -10.36
N ALA A 202 -6.14 11.25 -11.15
CA ALA A 202 -5.82 11.84 -12.44
C ALA A 202 -7.03 11.79 -13.39
N HIS A 203 -7.75 10.67 -13.42
CA HIS A 203 -8.95 10.53 -14.25
C HIS A 203 -10.12 11.38 -13.76
N LEU A 204 -10.35 11.47 -12.45
CA LEU A 204 -11.34 12.39 -11.86
C LEU A 204 -11.07 13.84 -12.24
N LYS A 205 -9.80 14.27 -12.18
CA LYS A 205 -9.38 15.59 -12.65
C LYS A 205 -9.72 15.82 -14.12
N ASN A 206 -9.46 14.84 -14.99
CA ASN A 206 -9.78 14.91 -16.42
C ASN A 206 -11.29 14.99 -16.70
N LEU A 207 -12.11 14.42 -15.81
CA LEU A 207 -13.58 14.51 -15.88
C LEU A 207 -14.15 15.79 -15.26
N GLY A 208 -13.32 16.66 -14.68
CA GLY A 208 -13.79 17.85 -13.95
C GLY A 208 -14.51 17.53 -12.64
N LEU A 209 -14.17 16.40 -12.00
CA LEU A 209 -14.74 15.94 -10.74
C LEU A 209 -13.78 16.21 -9.55
N PRO A 210 -14.27 16.19 -8.29
CA PRO A 210 -13.40 16.29 -7.11
C PRO A 210 -12.29 15.23 -7.13
N HIS A 211 -11.07 15.63 -6.78
CA HIS A 211 -9.85 14.79 -6.83
C HIS A 211 -8.84 15.21 -5.75
#